data_AF-A0A7X8J1J3-F1
#
_entry.id   AF-A0A7X8J1J3-F1
#
_cell.length_a   1.000
_cell.length_b   1.000
_cell.length_c   1.000
_cell.angle_alpha   90.00
_cell.angle_beta   90.00
_cell.angle_gamma   90.00
#
_symmetry.space_group_name_H-M   'P 1'
#
loop_
_entity.id
_entity.type
_entity.pdbx_description
1 polymer ?
#
loop_
_entity_poly.entity_id
_entity_poly.type
_entity_poly.pdbx_seq_one_letter_code
_entity_poly.pdbx_strand_id
1 'polypeptide(L)'
;RTDLYEIENRYNNQRLENINQRLTYRTRINSFLIAVISLVAVIIIIIFLVIIDKKHNDINEKIAFIEQLKTETTLYNNTLLEKLDKQNMVETQLKEVLEKRIQTIRELIDLSYRYGGLPDTFIKQFNKTMNINRLSEGALDDLSEVVNAKYNGVVDYLVKKHPDMSEDDVDLVCLLCCGFSATEMSVFYNHSNGKSIYSRKRRLAIKLGLDMSLDEYVTESLHHCQTQSTY
;
A
#
# COMPACT_ATOMS: atom_id res chain seq x y z
N ARG A 1 -68.28 96.77 -14.70
CA ARG A 1 -68.16 95.30 -14.94
C ARG A 1 -66.69 94.86 -14.99
N THR A 2 -65.78 95.72 -15.43
CA THR A 2 -64.32 95.49 -15.52
C THR A 2 -63.61 95.45 -14.16
N ASP A 3 -63.98 96.30 -13.19
CA ASP A 3 -63.32 96.34 -11.88
C ASP A 3 -63.53 95.09 -11.01
N LEU A 4 -64.73 94.49 -11.09
CA LEU A 4 -65.04 93.27 -10.33
C LEU A 4 -64.19 92.08 -10.80
N TYR A 5 -63.93 92.03 -12.11
CA TYR A 5 -63.15 90.97 -12.74
C TYR A 5 -61.66 91.04 -12.36
N GLU A 6 -61.10 92.24 -12.26
CA GLU A 6 -59.71 92.41 -11.81
C GLU A 6 -59.51 92.02 -10.34
N ILE A 7 -60.46 92.37 -9.48
CA ILE A 7 -60.41 92.03 -8.05
C ILE A 7 -60.52 90.52 -7.87
N GLU A 8 -61.44 89.88 -8.59
CA GLU A 8 -61.59 88.42 -8.57
C GLU A 8 -60.34 87.71 -9.08
N ASN A 9 -59.72 88.22 -10.15
CA ASN A 9 -58.51 87.62 -10.71
C ASN A 9 -57.29 87.78 -9.79
N ARG A 10 -57.14 88.94 -9.13
CA ARG A 10 -56.08 89.12 -8.12
C ARG A 10 -56.27 88.22 -6.91
N TYR A 11 -57.49 88.11 -6.40
CA TYR A 11 -57.78 87.24 -5.26
C TYR A 11 -57.53 85.76 -5.62
N ASN A 12 -57.94 85.34 -6.81
CA ASN A 12 -57.66 83.99 -7.31
C ASN A 12 -56.16 83.75 -7.50
N ASN A 13 -55.41 84.68 -8.09
CA ASN A 13 -53.96 84.55 -8.21
C ASN A 13 -53.26 84.47 -6.85
N GLN A 14 -53.64 85.32 -5.90
CA GLN A 14 -53.04 85.34 -4.57
C GLN A 14 -53.37 84.08 -3.76
N ARG A 15 -54.56 83.52 -3.96
CA ARG A 15 -54.97 82.22 -3.41
C ARG A 15 -54.22 81.06 -4.06
N LEU A 16 -54.06 81.07 -5.39
CA LEU A 16 -53.29 80.07 -6.14
C LEU A 16 -51.82 80.08 -5.72
N GLU A 17 -51.24 81.26 -5.51
CA GLU A 17 -49.85 81.42 -5.09
C GLU A 17 -49.63 80.87 -3.67
N ASN A 18 -50.54 81.16 -2.74
CA ASN A 18 -50.53 80.56 -1.40
C ASN A 18 -50.66 79.03 -1.43
N ILE A 19 -51.54 78.50 -2.28
CA ILE A 19 -51.72 77.05 -2.44
C ILE A 19 -50.45 76.42 -3.02
N ASN A 20 -49.86 77.02 -4.06
CA ASN A 20 -48.61 76.54 -4.68
C ASN A 20 -47.42 76.58 -3.71
N GLN A 21 -47.27 77.64 -2.91
CA GLN A 21 -46.22 77.72 -1.89
C GLN A 21 -46.38 76.63 -0.82
N ARG A 22 -47.62 76.38 -0.37
CA ARG A 22 -47.89 75.33 0.61
C ARG A 22 -47.68 73.92 0.04
N LEU A 23 -48.01 73.72 -1.23
CA LEU A 23 -47.80 72.46 -1.94
C LEU A 23 -46.31 72.18 -2.12
N THR A 24 -45.52 73.13 -2.62
CA THR A 24 -44.06 72.97 -2.80
C THR A 24 -43.34 72.68 -1.49
N TYR A 25 -43.72 73.34 -0.39
CA TYR A 25 -43.18 73.06 0.95
C TYR A 25 -43.51 71.64 1.43
N ARG A 26 -44.77 71.18 1.27
CA ARG A 26 -45.17 69.82 1.63
C ARG A 26 -44.45 68.77 0.77
N THR A 27 -44.29 69.00 -0.52
CA THR A 27 -43.58 68.09 -1.42
C THR A 27 -42.11 67.94 -1.00
N ARG A 28 -41.43 69.03 -0.66
CA ARG A 28 -40.03 69.01 -0.22
C ARG A 28 -39.83 68.25 1.09
N ILE A 29 -40.74 68.43 2.06
CA ILE A 29 -40.72 67.67 3.32
C ILE A 29 -41.00 66.19 3.09
N ASN A 30 -41.99 65.85 2.26
CA ASN A 30 -42.29 64.46 1.96
C ASN A 30 -41.12 63.75 1.25
N SER A 31 -40.47 64.40 0.29
CA SER A 31 -39.26 63.85 -0.36
C SER A 31 -38.12 63.63 0.64
N PHE A 32 -37.93 64.56 1.59
CA PHE A 32 -36.92 64.40 2.64
C PHE A 32 -37.24 63.23 3.58
N LEU A 33 -38.50 63.08 4.01
CA LEU A 33 -38.92 61.95 4.87
C LEU A 33 -38.75 60.61 4.16
N ILE A 34 -39.10 60.52 2.87
CA ILE A 34 -38.88 59.31 2.07
C ILE A 34 -37.39 58.97 1.97
N ALA A 35 -36.53 59.97 1.78
CA ALA A 35 -35.08 59.77 1.74
C ALA A 35 -34.54 59.24 3.09
N VAL A 36 -35.02 59.76 4.22
CA VAL A 36 -34.63 59.28 5.56
C VAL A 36 -35.10 57.85 5.80
N ILE A 37 -36.35 57.53 5.45
CA ILE A 37 -36.89 56.16 5.59
C ILE A 37 -36.11 55.18 4.71
N SER A 38 -35.78 55.58 3.48
CA SER A 38 -34.95 54.79 2.56
C SER A 38 -33.56 54.54 3.15
N LEU A 39 -32.91 55.56 3.73
CA LEU A 39 -31.62 55.42 4.39
C LEU A 39 -31.66 54.40 5.54
N VAL A 40 -32.69 54.49 6.39
CA VAL A 40 -32.86 53.55 7.52
C VAL A 40 -33.09 52.13 7.02
N ALA A 41 -33.89 51.96 5.96
CA ALA A 41 -34.11 50.65 5.36
C ALA A 41 -32.80 50.03 4.81
N VAL A 42 -31.95 50.84 4.17
CA VAL A 42 -30.64 50.39 3.68
C VAL A 42 -29.73 49.95 4.84
N ILE A 43 -29.70 50.70 5.94
CA ILE A 43 -28.90 50.34 7.12
C ILE A 43 -29.36 49.00 7.72
N ILE A 44 -30.68 48.78 7.82
CA ILE A 44 -31.24 47.51 8.31
C ILE A 44 -30.84 46.34 7.42
N ILE A 45 -30.88 46.52 6.09
CA ILE A 45 -30.46 45.50 5.13
C ILE A 45 -28.98 45.15 5.31
N ILE A 46 -28.11 46.15 5.46
CA ILE A 46 -26.67 45.93 5.68
C ILE A 46 -26.43 45.13 6.97
N ILE A 47 -27.12 45.47 8.07
CA ILE A 47 -26.99 44.74 9.34
C ILE A 47 -27.43 43.27 9.17
N PHE A 48 -28.54 43.02 8.48
CA PHE A 48 -29.02 41.66 8.21
C PHE A 48 -28.01 40.84 7.38
N LEU A 49 -27.41 41.44 6.35
CA LEU A 49 -26.41 40.79 5.51
C LEU A 49 -25.17 40.38 6.34
N VAL A 50 -24.68 41.26 7.21
CA VAL A 50 -23.51 40.99 8.07
C VAL A 50 -23.78 39.84 9.06
N ILE A 51 -24.98 39.78 9.64
CA ILE A 51 -25.36 38.71 10.59
C ILE A 51 -25.43 37.35 9.88
N ILE A 52 -25.99 37.32 8.66
CA ILE A 52 -26.09 36.09 7.86
C ILE A 52 -24.69 35.58 7.52
N ASP A 53 -23.80 36.47 7.04
CA ASP A 53 -22.43 36.11 6.65
C ASP A 53 -21.63 35.55 7.83
N LYS A 54 -21.73 36.19 9.00
CA LYS A 54 -21.07 35.72 10.23
C LYS A 54 -21.58 34.34 10.68
N LYS A 55 -22.89 34.10 10.59
CA LYS A 55 -23.48 32.80 10.93
C LYS A 55 -23.09 31.71 9.93
N HIS A 56 -22.96 32.08 8.65
CA HIS A 56 -22.54 31.14 7.62
C HIS A 56 -21.09 30.68 7.84
N ASN A 57 -20.20 31.60 8.23
CA ASN A 57 -18.81 31.28 8.55
C ASN A 57 -18.66 30.34 9.77
N ASP A 58 -19.42 30.56 10.86
CA ASP A 58 -19.40 29.67 12.05
C ASP A 58 -19.94 28.26 11.75
N ILE A 59 -20.96 28.16 10.87
CA ILE A 59 -21.48 26.87 10.41
C ILE A 59 -20.47 26.16 9.51
N ASN A 60 -19.82 26.89 8.60
CA ASN A 60 -18.82 26.33 7.69
C ASN A 60 -17.59 25.81 8.44
N GLU A 61 -17.14 26.50 9.49
CA GLU A 61 -16.03 26.05 10.34
C GLU A 61 -16.39 24.77 11.12
N LYS A 62 -17.61 24.69 11.66
CA LYS A 62 -18.11 23.48 12.33
C LYS A 62 -18.28 22.31 11.37
N ILE A 63 -18.75 22.56 10.14
CA ILE A 63 -18.85 21.55 9.10
C ILE A 63 -17.45 21.06 8.70
N ALA A 64 -16.49 21.96 8.50
CA ALA A 64 -15.11 21.61 8.17
C ALA A 64 -14.45 20.77 9.28
N PHE A 65 -14.70 21.10 10.55
CA PHE A 65 -14.21 20.32 11.68
C PHE A 65 -14.84 18.91 11.75
N ILE A 66 -16.16 18.80 11.55
CA ILE A 66 -16.86 17.51 11.48
C ILE A 66 -16.37 16.67 10.30
N GLU A 67 -16.12 17.32 9.17
CA GLU A 67 -15.59 16.68 7.97
C GLU A 67 -14.18 16.15 8.22
N GLN A 68 -13.30 16.97 8.79
CA GLN A 68 -11.96 16.55 9.17
C GLN A 68 -11.98 15.37 10.16
N LEU A 69 -12.81 15.41 11.20
CA LEU A 69 -12.96 14.31 12.15
C LEU A 69 -13.46 13.03 11.48
N LYS A 70 -14.40 13.14 10.52
CA LYS A 70 -14.85 12.00 9.71
C LYS A 70 -13.72 11.45 8.85
N THR A 71 -12.94 12.32 8.20
CA THR A 71 -11.82 11.90 7.35
C THR A 71 -10.73 11.21 8.16
N GLU A 72 -10.37 11.73 9.33
CA GLU A 72 -9.39 11.11 10.21
C GLU A 72 -9.87 9.73 10.71
N THR A 73 -11.16 9.65 11.08
CA THR A 73 -11.78 8.38 11.50
C THR A 73 -11.82 7.35 10.39
N THR A 74 -12.18 7.75 9.15
CA THR A 74 -12.21 6.83 8.01
C THR A 74 -10.83 6.37 7.59
N LEU A 75 -9.84 7.27 7.59
CA LEU A 75 -8.44 6.90 7.33
C LEU A 75 -7.93 5.91 8.38
N TYR A 76 -8.16 6.19 9.66
CA TYR A 76 -7.77 5.28 10.75
C TYR A 76 -8.43 3.90 10.60
N ASN A 77 -9.74 3.85 10.36
CA ASN A 77 -10.47 2.59 10.18
C ASN A 77 -9.98 1.81 8.94
N ASN A 78 -9.72 2.50 7.83
CA ASN A 78 -9.20 1.86 6.61
C ASN A 78 -7.81 1.28 6.85
N THR A 79 -6.91 1.99 7.54
CA THR A 79 -5.58 1.46 7.88
C THR A 79 -5.65 0.26 8.83
N LEU A 80 -6.62 0.23 9.76
CA LEU A 80 -6.85 -0.91 10.64
C LEU A 80 -7.38 -2.13 9.86
N LEU A 81 -8.34 -1.91 8.96
CA LEU A 81 -8.85 -2.95 8.07
C LEU A 81 -7.76 -3.53 7.18
N GLU A 82 -6.89 -2.70 6.60
CA GLU A 82 -5.76 -3.14 5.78
C GLU A 82 -4.78 -4.00 6.59
N LYS A 83 -4.50 -3.63 7.84
CA LYS A 83 -3.65 -4.42 8.75
C LYS A 83 -4.28 -5.76 9.10
N LEU A 84 -5.58 -5.78 9.39
CA LEU A 84 -6.32 -7.02 9.69
C LEU A 84 -6.36 -7.96 8.46
N ASP A 85 -6.56 -7.41 7.26
CA ASP A 85 -6.59 -8.17 6.02
C ASP A 85 -5.21 -8.78 5.71
N LYS A 86 -4.14 -7.99 5.85
CA LYS A 86 -2.75 -8.48 5.75
C LYS A 86 -2.46 -9.58 6.77
N GLN A 87 -2.90 -9.43 8.01
CA GLN A 87 -2.69 -10.43 9.05
C GLN A 87 -3.46 -11.73 8.76
N ASN A 88 -4.72 -11.63 8.33
CA ASN A 88 -5.52 -12.78 7.92
C ASN A 88 -4.92 -13.50 6.69
N MET A 89 -4.39 -12.75 5.73
CA MET A 89 -3.72 -13.30 4.56
C MET A 89 -2.47 -14.09 4.96
N VAL A 90 -1.62 -13.52 5.83
CA VAL A 90 -0.43 -14.22 6.37
C VAL A 90 -0.83 -15.47 7.16
N GLU A 91 -1.88 -15.40 7.98
CA GLU A 91 -2.39 -16.55 8.73
C GLU A 91 -2.89 -17.67 7.79
N THR A 92 -3.61 -17.29 6.72
CA THR A 92 -4.13 -18.24 5.74
C THR A 92 -2.99 -18.90 4.97
N GLN A 93 -2.01 -18.13 4.49
CA GLN A 93 -0.83 -18.66 3.82
C GLN A 93 -0.02 -19.61 4.73
N LEU A 94 0.13 -19.26 6.01
CA LEU A 94 0.80 -20.13 6.97
C LEU A 94 0.04 -21.45 7.17
N LYS A 95 -1.29 -21.40 7.29
CA LYS A 95 -2.14 -22.60 7.37
C LYS A 95 -1.97 -23.49 6.15
N GLU A 96 -2.02 -22.91 4.95
CA GLU A 96 -1.82 -23.67 3.70
C GLU A 96 -0.43 -24.33 3.63
N VAL A 97 0.63 -23.63 4.04
CA VAL A 97 1.98 -24.19 4.10
C VAL A 97 2.05 -25.35 5.10
N LEU A 98 1.43 -25.21 6.27
CA LEU A 98 1.37 -26.27 7.28
C LEU A 98 0.56 -27.47 6.79
N GLU A 99 -0.57 -27.26 6.14
CA GLU A 99 -1.39 -28.31 5.54
C GLU A 99 -0.61 -29.09 4.48
N LYS A 100 0.12 -28.39 3.60
CA LYS A 100 1.02 -29.05 2.63
C LYS A 100 2.07 -29.91 3.31
N ARG A 101 2.70 -29.42 4.40
CA ARG A 101 3.68 -30.22 5.16
C ARG A 101 3.05 -31.45 5.81
N ILE A 102 1.86 -31.31 6.40
CA ILE A 102 1.12 -32.44 6.97
C ILE A 102 0.78 -33.46 5.88
N GLN A 103 0.38 -33.01 4.69
CA GLN A 103 0.08 -33.87 3.56
C GLN A 103 1.31 -34.66 3.09
N THR A 104 2.48 -34.01 2.96
CA THR A 104 3.74 -34.70 2.67
C THR A 104 4.07 -35.76 3.71
N ILE A 105 3.89 -35.47 5.01
CA ILE A 105 4.12 -36.47 6.08
C ILE A 105 3.18 -37.67 5.91
N ARG A 106 1.90 -37.44 5.61
CA ARG A 106 0.93 -38.53 5.38
C ARG A 106 1.32 -39.40 4.19
N GLU A 107 1.81 -38.79 3.11
CA GLU A 107 2.29 -39.51 1.93
C GLU A 107 3.54 -40.34 2.24
N LEU A 108 4.47 -39.81 3.03
CA LEU A 108 5.64 -40.56 3.48
C LEU A 108 5.27 -41.75 4.39
N ILE A 109 4.28 -41.58 5.27
CA ILE A 109 3.74 -42.68 6.09
C ILE A 109 3.10 -43.76 5.21
N ASP A 110 2.26 -43.37 4.26
CA ASP A 110 1.61 -44.30 3.32
C ASP A 110 2.63 -45.06 2.47
N LEU A 111 3.64 -44.36 1.98
CA LEU A 111 4.78 -44.93 1.25
C LEU A 111 5.52 -45.97 2.08
N SER A 112 5.87 -45.62 3.32
CA SER A 112 6.52 -46.54 4.27
C SER A 112 5.68 -47.76 4.55
N TYR A 113 4.37 -47.60 4.74
CA TYR A 113 3.47 -48.70 5.05
C TYR A 113 3.27 -49.65 3.87
N ARG A 114 3.05 -49.11 2.66
CA ARG A 114 2.75 -49.91 1.46
C ARG A 114 3.98 -50.59 0.86
N TYR A 115 5.13 -49.93 0.94
CA TYR A 115 6.32 -50.34 0.19
C TYR A 115 7.56 -50.56 1.05
N GLY A 116 7.50 -50.38 2.38
CA GLY A 116 8.66 -50.51 3.26
C GLY A 116 9.36 -51.88 3.20
N GLY A 117 8.65 -52.94 2.80
CA GLY A 117 9.21 -54.27 2.56
C GLY A 117 9.70 -54.52 1.13
N LEU A 118 9.56 -53.55 0.22
CA LEU A 118 9.86 -53.65 -1.22
C LEU A 118 10.84 -52.53 -1.63
N PRO A 119 12.16 -52.71 -1.43
CA PRO A 119 13.15 -51.65 -1.59
C PRO A 119 13.08 -50.91 -2.93
N ASP A 120 13.03 -51.63 -4.04
CA ASP A 120 13.03 -51.01 -5.38
C ASP A 120 11.74 -50.22 -5.65
N THR A 121 10.60 -50.74 -5.22
CA THR A 121 9.29 -50.09 -5.36
C THR A 121 9.19 -48.88 -4.44
N PHE A 122 9.75 -48.98 -3.23
CA PHE A 122 9.82 -47.87 -2.28
C PHE A 122 10.63 -46.72 -2.85
N ILE A 123 11.85 -46.98 -3.34
CA ILE A 123 12.72 -45.93 -3.92
C ILE A 123 12.04 -45.27 -5.13
N LYS A 124 11.43 -46.08 -6.02
CA LYS A 124 10.70 -45.55 -7.18
C LYS A 124 9.57 -44.62 -6.76
N GLN A 125 8.78 -45.01 -5.77
CA GLN A 125 7.63 -44.22 -5.32
C GLN A 125 8.06 -43.04 -4.43
N PHE A 126 9.14 -43.17 -3.65
CA PHE A 126 9.77 -42.09 -2.88
C PHE A 126 10.22 -40.96 -3.80
N ASN A 127 10.99 -41.30 -4.85
CA ASN A 127 11.46 -40.33 -5.83
C ASN A 127 10.31 -39.65 -6.58
N LYS A 128 9.20 -40.34 -6.76
CA LYS A 128 7.96 -39.77 -7.33
C LYS A 128 7.28 -38.81 -6.36
N THR A 129 7.08 -39.19 -5.11
CA THR A 129 6.41 -38.38 -4.07
C THR A 129 7.19 -37.11 -3.74
N MET A 130 8.51 -37.22 -3.62
CA MET A 130 9.39 -36.08 -3.39
C MET A 130 9.64 -35.26 -4.65
N ASN A 131 9.04 -35.64 -5.79
CA ASN A 131 9.21 -35.00 -7.09
C ASN A 131 10.68 -34.88 -7.55
N ILE A 132 11.56 -35.73 -7.01
CA ILE A 132 13.02 -35.70 -7.19
C ILE A 132 13.41 -35.93 -8.66
N ASN A 133 12.61 -36.72 -9.38
CA ASN A 133 12.86 -37.00 -10.80
C ASN A 133 12.66 -35.77 -11.73
N ARG A 134 12.29 -34.60 -11.20
CA ARG A 134 12.00 -33.36 -11.96
C ARG A 134 12.97 -32.21 -11.69
N LEU A 135 14.21 -32.49 -11.30
CA LEU A 135 15.27 -31.46 -11.35
C LEU A 135 15.53 -30.94 -12.76
N SER A 136 15.16 -31.68 -13.79
CA SER A 136 15.17 -31.17 -15.17
C SER A 136 13.98 -30.25 -15.50
N GLU A 137 13.04 -30.02 -14.58
CA GLU A 137 11.84 -29.18 -14.76
C GLU A 137 11.61 -28.24 -13.56
N GLY A 138 12.70 -27.71 -12.99
CA GLY A 138 12.61 -26.55 -12.13
C GLY A 138 12.31 -26.77 -10.66
N ALA A 139 12.58 -27.98 -10.14
CA ALA A 139 12.44 -28.25 -8.71
C ALA A 139 13.33 -27.37 -7.80
N LEU A 140 14.37 -26.73 -8.35
CA LEU A 140 15.25 -25.80 -7.66
C LEU A 140 15.23 -24.37 -8.22
N ASP A 141 14.37 -24.06 -9.20
CA ASP A 141 14.38 -22.75 -9.88
C ASP A 141 14.24 -21.60 -8.87
N ASP A 142 13.36 -21.79 -7.88
CA ASP A 142 13.12 -20.81 -6.82
C ASP A 142 14.07 -20.96 -5.62
N LEU A 143 14.94 -21.98 -5.59
CA LEU A 143 15.81 -22.25 -4.44
C LEU A 143 16.80 -21.10 -4.24
N SER A 144 17.30 -20.51 -5.32
CA SER A 144 18.21 -19.35 -5.26
C SER A 144 17.57 -18.16 -4.55
N GLU A 145 16.31 -17.84 -4.87
CA GLU A 145 15.54 -16.76 -4.26
C GLU A 145 15.28 -17.03 -2.77
N VAL A 146 14.89 -18.26 -2.43
CA VAL A 146 14.65 -18.67 -1.03
C VAL A 146 15.94 -18.61 -0.20
N VAL A 147 17.07 -19.05 -0.77
CA VAL A 147 18.38 -19.01 -0.11
C VAL A 147 18.83 -17.56 0.08
N ASN A 148 18.68 -16.71 -0.92
CA ASN A 148 18.98 -15.28 -0.82
C ASN A 148 18.13 -14.58 0.25
N ALA A 149 16.82 -14.86 0.29
CA ALA A 149 15.92 -14.31 1.29
C ALA A 149 16.31 -14.76 2.71
N LYS A 150 16.76 -16.01 2.87
CA LYS A 150 17.15 -16.56 4.17
C LYS A 150 18.53 -16.12 4.64
N TYR A 151 19.47 -15.93 3.72
CA TYR A 151 20.89 -15.72 4.03
C TYR A 151 21.44 -14.42 3.42
N ASN A 152 20.62 -13.37 3.39
CA ASN A 152 21.03 -12.00 3.09
C ASN A 152 21.76 -11.87 1.75
N GLY A 153 21.23 -12.48 0.69
CA GLY A 153 21.77 -12.35 -0.67
C GLY A 153 23.06 -13.13 -0.95
N VAL A 154 23.33 -14.21 -0.20
CA VAL A 154 24.57 -15.00 -0.36
C VAL A 154 24.78 -15.55 -1.77
N VAL A 155 23.71 -15.95 -2.47
CA VAL A 155 23.80 -16.49 -3.84
C VAL A 155 24.19 -15.36 -4.80
N ASP A 156 23.57 -14.18 -4.66
CA ASP A 156 23.90 -13.00 -5.47
C ASP A 156 25.36 -12.58 -5.27
N TYR A 157 25.84 -12.61 -4.02
CA TYR A 157 27.23 -12.35 -3.70
C TYR A 157 28.17 -13.33 -4.41
N LEU A 158 27.85 -14.63 -4.36
CA LEU A 158 28.67 -15.68 -4.97
C LEU A 158 28.68 -15.59 -6.51
N VAL A 159 27.52 -15.36 -7.14
CA VAL A 159 27.40 -15.17 -8.60
C VAL A 159 28.13 -13.91 -9.06
N LYS A 160 28.04 -12.82 -8.29
CA LYS A 160 28.77 -11.59 -8.61
C LYS A 160 30.29 -11.79 -8.54
N LYS A 161 30.76 -12.56 -7.56
CA LYS A 161 32.19 -12.86 -7.38
C LYS A 161 32.71 -13.88 -8.40
N HIS A 162 31.83 -14.78 -8.86
CA HIS A 162 32.13 -15.84 -9.82
C HIS A 162 31.10 -15.87 -10.96
N PRO A 163 31.19 -14.95 -11.94
CA PRO A 163 30.18 -14.82 -12.99
C PRO A 163 30.04 -16.04 -13.91
N ASP A 164 31.05 -16.91 -13.96
CA ASP A 164 31.10 -18.08 -14.85
C ASP A 164 30.42 -19.34 -14.23
N MET A 165 29.75 -19.21 -13.09
CA MET A 165 28.96 -20.31 -12.51
C MET A 165 27.76 -20.64 -13.40
N SER A 166 27.58 -21.93 -13.72
CA SER A 166 26.35 -22.37 -14.38
C SER A 166 25.18 -22.42 -13.39
N GLU A 167 23.95 -22.47 -13.90
CA GLU A 167 22.75 -22.68 -13.09
C GLU A 167 22.86 -23.92 -12.18
N ASP A 168 23.40 -25.02 -12.71
CA ASP A 168 23.68 -26.24 -11.94
C ASP A 168 24.77 -26.07 -10.86
N ASP A 169 25.73 -25.15 -11.04
CA ASP A 169 26.70 -24.80 -10.00
C ASP A 169 26.02 -23.97 -8.89
N VAL A 170 25.10 -23.08 -9.28
CA VAL A 170 24.28 -22.28 -8.36
C VAL A 170 23.39 -23.20 -7.51
N ASP A 171 22.71 -24.17 -8.13
CA ASP A 171 21.89 -25.16 -7.42
C ASP A 171 22.71 -25.94 -6.37
N LEU A 172 23.91 -26.38 -6.75
CA LEU A 172 24.80 -27.10 -5.84
C LEU A 172 25.18 -26.23 -4.63
N VAL A 173 25.49 -24.95 -4.86
CA VAL A 173 25.79 -23.98 -3.80
C VAL A 173 24.56 -23.70 -2.93
N CYS A 174 23.38 -23.56 -3.51
CA CYS A 174 22.14 -23.38 -2.77
C CYS A 174 21.85 -24.57 -1.85
N LEU A 175 22.05 -25.81 -2.33
CA LEU A 175 21.93 -27.01 -1.51
C LEU A 175 22.96 -27.03 -0.37
N LEU A 176 24.19 -26.54 -0.60
CA LEU A 176 25.21 -26.38 0.45
C LEU A 176 24.80 -25.34 1.50
N CYS A 177 24.28 -24.18 1.07
CA CYS A 177 23.75 -23.15 1.98
C CYS A 177 22.60 -23.68 2.86
N CYS A 178 21.81 -24.62 2.34
CA CYS A 178 20.75 -25.31 3.06
C CYS A 178 21.25 -26.44 3.99
N GLY A 179 22.54 -26.79 3.95
CA GLY A 179 23.15 -27.80 4.81
C GLY A 179 22.91 -29.25 4.36
N PHE A 180 22.52 -29.48 3.10
CA PHE A 180 22.33 -30.84 2.60
C PHE A 180 23.68 -31.57 2.52
N SER A 181 23.71 -32.81 3.01
CA SER A 181 24.85 -33.72 2.89
C SER A 181 25.04 -34.20 1.45
N ALA A 182 26.23 -34.72 1.13
CA ALA A 182 26.49 -35.31 -0.18
C ALA A 182 25.56 -36.49 -0.51
N THR A 183 25.09 -37.23 0.50
CA THR A 183 24.13 -38.33 0.32
C THR A 183 22.75 -37.79 -0.03
N GLU A 184 22.26 -36.77 0.67
CA GLU A 184 20.97 -36.15 0.36
C GLU A 184 20.99 -35.45 -1.01
N MET A 185 22.08 -34.74 -1.33
CA MET A 185 22.29 -34.17 -2.67
C MET A 185 22.31 -35.23 -3.77
N SER A 186 22.83 -36.44 -3.50
CA SER A 186 22.83 -37.51 -4.50
C SER A 186 21.43 -37.96 -4.88
N VAL A 187 20.48 -37.83 -3.95
CA VAL A 187 19.06 -38.11 -4.21
C VAL A 187 18.53 -37.12 -5.24
N PHE A 188 18.74 -35.80 -5.05
CA PHE A 188 18.40 -34.77 -6.03
C PHE A 188 19.00 -35.12 -7.40
N TYR A 189 20.31 -35.31 -7.51
CA TYR A 189 20.93 -35.56 -8.81
C TYR A 189 20.72 -36.98 -9.39
N ASN A 190 19.80 -37.78 -8.85
CA ASN A 190 19.52 -39.16 -9.25
C ASN A 190 20.81 -40.03 -9.35
N HIS A 191 21.74 -39.78 -8.44
CA HIS A 191 23.00 -40.50 -8.33
C HIS A 191 22.87 -41.60 -7.27
N SER A 192 23.47 -42.76 -7.53
CA SER A 192 23.36 -43.93 -6.63
C SER A 192 24.08 -43.76 -5.29
N ASN A 193 25.00 -42.78 -5.17
CA ASN A 193 25.70 -42.45 -3.93
C ASN A 193 26.33 -41.04 -3.98
N GLY A 194 26.76 -40.53 -2.82
CA GLY A 194 27.36 -39.20 -2.68
C GLY A 194 28.76 -39.02 -3.31
N LYS A 195 29.43 -40.06 -3.83
CA LYS A 195 30.79 -39.92 -4.39
C LYS A 195 30.84 -38.98 -5.59
N SER A 196 29.82 -39.04 -6.44
CA SER A 196 29.67 -38.13 -7.58
C SER A 196 29.53 -36.68 -7.11
N ILE A 197 28.84 -36.44 -5.99
CA ILE A 197 28.68 -35.11 -5.40
C ILE A 197 30.01 -34.57 -4.88
N TYR A 198 30.80 -35.36 -4.14
CA TYR A 198 32.14 -34.92 -3.71
C TYR A 198 33.04 -34.56 -4.90
N SER A 199 32.98 -35.32 -6.00
CA SER A 199 33.69 -34.99 -7.23
C SER A 199 33.22 -33.66 -7.83
N ARG A 200 31.91 -33.39 -7.84
CA ARG A 200 31.36 -32.11 -8.29
C ARG A 200 31.78 -30.94 -7.42
N LYS A 201 31.67 -31.05 -6.09
CA LYS A 201 32.13 -30.03 -5.14
C LYS A 201 33.59 -29.67 -5.39
N ARG A 202 34.45 -30.68 -5.58
CA ARG A 202 35.87 -30.48 -5.89
C ARG A 202 36.09 -29.82 -7.26
N ARG A 203 35.38 -30.25 -8.30
CA ARG A 203 35.47 -29.62 -9.63
C ARG A 203 35.05 -28.16 -9.59
N LEU A 204 33.98 -27.85 -8.87
CA LEU A 204 33.52 -26.48 -8.70
C LEU A 204 34.54 -25.66 -7.90
N ALA A 205 35.07 -26.17 -6.78
CA ALA A 205 36.13 -25.47 -6.04
C ALA A 205 37.35 -25.13 -6.92
N ILE A 206 37.79 -26.07 -7.76
CA ILE A 206 38.88 -25.85 -8.73
C ILE A 206 38.46 -24.81 -9.78
N LYS A 207 37.25 -24.91 -10.33
CA LYS A 207 36.70 -23.95 -11.31
C LYS A 207 36.66 -22.53 -10.75
N LEU A 208 36.33 -22.38 -9.47
CA LEU A 208 36.28 -21.11 -8.74
C LEU A 208 37.65 -20.63 -8.25
N GLY A 209 38.72 -21.41 -8.46
CA GLY A 209 40.08 -21.06 -8.02
C GLY A 209 40.24 -21.00 -6.50
N LEU A 210 39.51 -21.85 -5.76
CA LEU A 210 39.54 -21.86 -4.30
C LEU A 210 40.73 -22.67 -3.77
N ASP A 211 41.42 -22.12 -2.78
CA ASP A 211 42.47 -22.83 -2.01
C ASP A 211 41.88 -23.71 -0.89
N MET A 212 40.58 -23.62 -0.68
CA MET A 212 39.81 -24.27 0.37
C MET A 212 38.72 -25.17 -0.20
N SER A 213 38.06 -25.95 0.67
CA SER A 213 36.93 -26.77 0.22
C SER A 213 35.72 -25.90 -0.14
N LEU A 214 34.86 -26.39 -1.04
CA LEU A 214 33.64 -25.67 -1.39
C LEU A 214 32.72 -25.47 -0.18
N ASP A 215 32.62 -26.48 0.70
CA ASP A 215 31.82 -26.42 1.93
C ASP A 215 32.30 -25.30 2.87
N GLU A 216 33.62 -25.18 3.04
CA GLU A 216 34.24 -24.14 3.86
C GLU A 216 34.04 -22.75 3.25
N TYR A 217 34.19 -22.62 1.92
CA TYR A 217 33.97 -21.37 1.21
C TYR A 217 32.52 -20.87 1.30
N VAL A 218 31.54 -21.78 1.18
CA VAL A 218 30.12 -21.46 1.37
C VAL A 218 29.87 -21.01 2.81
N THR A 219 30.48 -21.67 3.79
CA THR A 219 30.36 -21.31 5.21
C THR A 219 30.90 -19.90 5.50
N GLU A 220 32.07 -19.57 4.96
CA GLU A 220 32.63 -18.22 5.07
C GLU A 220 31.74 -17.17 4.39
N SER A 221 31.20 -17.50 3.23
CA SER A 221 30.31 -16.60 2.47
C SER A 221 29.01 -16.34 3.23
N LEU A 222 28.43 -17.35 3.87
CA LEU A 222 27.26 -17.18 4.74
C LEU A 222 27.55 -16.25 5.91
N HIS A 223 28.69 -16.45 6.60
CA HIS A 223 29.09 -15.57 7.71
C HIS A 223 29.34 -14.13 7.25
N HIS A 224 29.95 -13.96 6.07
CA HIS A 224 30.19 -12.64 5.49
C HIS A 224 28.89 -11.87 5.20
N CYS A 225 27.91 -12.51 4.55
CA CYS A 225 26.64 -11.87 4.22
C CYS A 225 25.81 -11.55 5.48
N GLN A 226 25.81 -12.44 6.48
CA GLN A 226 25.13 -12.19 7.76
C GLN A 226 25.73 -10.99 8.51
N THR A 227 27.06 -10.88 8.55
CA THR A 227 27.74 -9.77 9.24
C THR A 227 27.53 -8.43 8.53
N GLN A 228 27.46 -8.40 7.21
CA GLN A 228 27.17 -7.16 6.46
C GLN A 228 25.74 -6.65 6.63
N SER A 229 24.76 -7.51 6.88
CA SER A 229 23.37 -7.09 7.10
C SER A 229 23.11 -6.45 8.48
N THR A 230 24.10 -6.47 9.37
CA THR A 230 23.96 -5.99 10.76
C THR A 230 24.54 -4.57 10.96
N TYR A 231 25.03 -3.94 9.88
CA TYR A 231 25.51 -2.56 9.82
C TYR A 231 24.73 -1.76 8.78
#